data_AF-A0A0L6JPQ5-F1
#
_entry.id   AF-A0A0L6JPQ5-F1
#
_cell.length_a   1.000
_cell.length_b   1.000
_cell.length_c   1.000
_cell.angle_alpha   90.00
_cell.angle_beta   90.00
_cell.angle_gamma   90.00
#
_symmetry.space_group_name_H-M   'P 1'
#
loop_
_entity.id
_entity.type
_entity.pdbx_description
1 polymer ?
#
loop_
_entity_poly.entity_id
_entity_poly.type
_entity_poly.pdbx_seq_one_letter_code
_entity_poly.pdbx_strand_id
1 'polypeptide(L)'
;MDEKLYIPMGVKTETEIFPGFGRKQLLQSIVGSIGAGVVALFIWILSHNVTPAVICILTGIIGSVMMTTKDQTNLSVVDQVQNMVRFARSQKYYPYAYGDEWRMNK
;
A
#
# COMPACT_ATOMS: atom_id res chain seq x y z
N MET A 1 27.59 31.80 -8.45
CA MET A 1 26.17 31.74 -8.08
C MET A 1 25.73 30.30 -8.32
N ASP A 2 25.74 29.46 -7.29
CA ASP A 2 25.28 28.07 -7.40
C ASP A 2 23.81 28.06 -7.83
N GLU A 3 23.54 27.65 -9.07
CA GLU A 3 22.19 27.39 -9.58
C GLU A 3 21.63 26.18 -8.83
N LYS A 4 20.97 26.46 -7.71
CA LYS A 4 20.23 25.47 -6.93
C LYS A 4 19.07 25.00 -7.80
N LEU A 5 19.22 23.84 -8.43
CA LEU A 5 18.17 23.19 -9.22
C LEU A 5 16.96 22.93 -8.32
N TYR A 6 15.96 23.81 -8.39
CA TYR A 6 14.71 23.66 -7.67
C TYR A 6 13.80 22.72 -8.45
N ILE A 7 13.77 21.46 -8.03
CA ILE A 7 12.73 20.53 -8.47
C ILE A 7 11.53 20.80 -7.56
N PRO A 8 10.42 21.35 -8.08
CA PRO A 8 9.25 21.60 -7.26
C PRO A 8 8.71 20.28 -6.72
N MET A 9 8.85 20.10 -5.41
CA MET A 9 8.23 19.01 -4.68
C MET A 9 6.73 19.28 -4.64
N GLY A 10 5.94 18.48 -5.38
CA GLY A 10 4.48 18.60 -5.41
C GLY A 10 3.87 18.97 -6.76
N VAL A 11 4.65 18.98 -7.86
CA VAL A 11 4.04 19.01 -9.20
C VAL A 11 3.33 17.68 -9.44
N LYS A 12 2.00 17.73 -9.50
CA LYS A 12 1.15 16.60 -9.85
C LYS A 12 1.39 16.26 -11.32
N THR A 13 2.11 15.18 -11.57
CA THR A 13 2.52 14.78 -12.92
C THR A 13 1.42 14.08 -13.71
N GLU A 14 0.36 13.61 -13.05
CA GLU A 14 -0.76 12.90 -13.67
C GLU A 14 -2.08 13.65 -13.50
N THR A 15 -2.99 13.49 -14.47
CA THR A 15 -4.35 14.01 -14.38
C THR A 15 -5.12 13.25 -13.31
N GLU A 16 -5.36 13.92 -12.19
CA GLU A 16 -6.16 13.41 -11.08
C GLU A 16 -7.63 13.79 -11.28
N ILE A 17 -8.55 12.86 -11.00
CA ILE A 17 -10.00 13.11 -11.02
C ILE A 17 -10.38 13.97 -9.80
N PHE A 18 -9.75 13.67 -8.66
CA PHE A 18 -9.77 14.45 -7.43
C PHE A 18 -8.40 14.29 -6.75
N PRO A 19 -7.97 15.23 -5.88
CA PRO A 19 -6.61 15.22 -5.36
C PRO A 19 -6.21 13.85 -4.78
N GLY A 20 -5.12 13.27 -5.29
CA GLY A 20 -4.61 11.96 -4.85
C GLY A 20 -5.28 10.73 -5.51
N PHE A 21 -6.22 10.92 -6.43
CA PHE A 21 -6.93 9.85 -7.14
C PHE A 21 -6.96 10.06 -8.66
N GLY A 22 -6.11 9.31 -9.36
CA GLY A 22 -6.01 9.24 -10.81
C GLY A 22 -6.50 7.91 -11.39
N ARG A 23 -6.21 7.68 -12.66
CA ARG A 23 -6.67 6.50 -13.41
C ARG A 23 -6.14 5.16 -12.87
N LYS A 24 -4.91 5.16 -12.33
CA LYS A 24 -4.30 3.97 -11.72
C LYS A 24 -5.01 3.58 -10.43
N GLN A 25 -5.31 4.55 -9.56
CA GLN A 25 -6.09 4.31 -8.34
C GLN A 25 -7.49 3.79 -8.66
N LEU A 26 -8.14 4.31 -9.71
CA LEU A 26 -9.46 3.85 -10.14
C LEU A 26 -9.45 2.36 -10.51
N LEU A 27 -8.45 1.90 -11.27
CA LEU A 27 -8.32 0.48 -11.59
C LEU A 27 -8.07 -0.37 -10.34
N GLN A 28 -7.23 0.10 -9.42
CA GLN A 28 -6.98 -0.59 -8.15
C GLN A 28 -8.24 -0.66 -7.27
N SER A 29 -9.04 0.41 -7.23
CA SER A 29 -10.27 0.44 -6.43
C SER A 29 -11.36 -0.48 -6.99
N ILE A 30 -11.42 -0.64 -8.32
CA ILE A 30 -12.29 -1.64 -8.97
C ILE A 30 -11.90 -3.05 -8.53
N VAL A 31 -10.60 -3.38 -8.58
CA VAL A 31 -10.11 -4.70 -8.15
C VAL A 31 -10.44 -4.96 -6.68
N GLY A 32 -10.25 -3.97 -5.81
CA GLY A 32 -10.62 -4.07 -4.39
C GLY A 32 -12.14 -4.23 -4.17
N SER A 33 -12.96 -3.58 -5.00
CA SER A 33 -14.44 -3.69 -4.92
C SER A 33 -14.92 -5.07 -5.36
N ILE A 34 -14.30 -5.66 -6.39
CA ILE A 34 -14.56 -7.05 -6.80
C ILE A 34 -14.19 -8.01 -5.66
N GLY A 35 -13.04 -7.80 -5.03
CA GLY A 35 -12.62 -8.59 -3.85
C GLY A 35 -13.63 -8.52 -2.71
N ALA A 36 -14.12 -7.32 -2.39
CA ALA A 36 -15.17 -7.13 -1.38
C ALA A 36 -16.48 -7.85 -1.76
N GLY A 37 -16.86 -7.83 -3.04
CA GLY A 37 -18.01 -8.58 -3.55
C GLY A 37 -17.87 -10.08 -3.34
N VAL A 38 -16.70 -10.65 -3.62
CA VAL A 38 -16.43 -12.08 -3.37
C VAL A 38 -16.56 -12.41 -1.87
N VAL A 39 -15.99 -11.59 -0.98
CA VAL A 39 -16.12 -11.78 0.47
C VAL A 39 -17.58 -11.69 0.91
N ALA A 40 -18.35 -10.74 0.38
CA ALA A 40 -19.77 -10.61 0.69
C ALA A 40 -20.60 -11.81 0.23
N LEU A 41 -20.27 -12.42 -0.91
CA LEU A 41 -20.90 -13.67 -1.36
C LEU A 41 -20.64 -14.81 -0.37
N PHE A 42 -19.40 -14.95 0.11
CA PHE A 42 -19.09 -15.94 1.15
C PHE A 42 -19.89 -15.68 2.44
N ILE A 43 -19.95 -14.41 2.89
CA ILE A 43 -20.73 -14.03 4.08
C ILE A 43 -22.21 -14.38 3.91
N TRP A 44 -22.77 -14.13 2.73
CA TRP A 44 -24.16 -14.45 2.41
C TRP A 44 -24.43 -15.96 2.44
N ILE A 45 -23.56 -16.76 1.81
CA ILE A 45 -23.69 -18.23 1.78
C ILE A 45 -23.59 -18.82 3.19
N LEU A 46 -22.72 -18.30 4.05
CA LEU A 46 -22.58 -18.80 5.41
C LEU A 46 -23.75 -18.37 6.31
N SER A 47 -24.07 -17.07 6.29
CA SER A 47 -25.06 -16.51 7.24
C SER A 47 -26.51 -16.71 6.79
N HIS A 48 -26.75 -17.04 5.51
CA HIS A 48 -28.07 -17.08 4.87
C HIS A 48 -28.89 -15.78 5.05
N ASN A 49 -28.23 -14.69 5.42
CA ASN A 49 -28.83 -13.39 5.71
C ASN A 49 -28.18 -12.32 4.81
N VAL A 50 -29.02 -11.50 4.19
CA VAL A 50 -28.62 -10.45 3.23
C VAL A 50 -28.04 -9.22 3.93
N THR A 51 -28.45 -8.92 5.16
CA THR A 51 -28.01 -7.73 5.92
C THR A 51 -26.49 -7.63 6.06
N PRO A 52 -25.76 -8.64 6.55
CA PRO A 52 -24.30 -8.55 6.68
C PRO A 52 -23.58 -8.47 5.32
N ALA A 53 -24.14 -9.08 4.28
CA ALA A 53 -23.57 -9.03 2.94
C ALA A 53 -23.64 -7.63 2.33
N VAL A 54 -24.78 -6.93 2.47
CA VAL A 54 -24.94 -5.56 1.97
C VAL A 54 -24.02 -4.58 2.70
N ILE A 55 -23.92 -4.69 4.03
CA ILE A 55 -23.00 -3.85 4.82
C ILE A 55 -21.55 -4.08 4.37
N CYS A 56 -21.15 -5.34 4.15
CA CYS A 56 -19.81 -5.67 3.68
C CYS A 56 -19.51 -5.08 2.29
N ILE A 57 -20.46 -5.13 1.35
CA ILE A 57 -20.27 -4.54 0.01
C ILE A 57 -20.09 -3.02 0.10
N LEU A 58 -20.97 -2.33 0.83
CA LEU A 58 -20.92 -0.87 0.94
C LEU A 58 -19.62 -0.40 1.61
N THR A 59 -19.27 -1.02 2.74
CA THR A 59 -18.02 -0.72 3.45
C THR A 59 -16.79 -1.10 2.63
N GLY A 60 -16.85 -2.19 1.88
CA GLY A 60 -15.78 -2.65 1.00
C GLY A 60 -15.50 -1.70 -0.17
N ILE A 61 -16.54 -1.17 -0.83
CA ILE A 61 -16.38 -0.20 -1.93
C ILE A 61 -15.76 1.09 -1.39
N ILE A 62 -16.31 1.63 -0.31
CA ILE A 62 -15.83 2.87 0.29
C ILE A 62 -14.39 2.67 0.81
N GLY A 63 -14.13 1.57 1.51
CA GLY A 63 -12.80 1.22 2.01
C GLY A 63 -11.77 1.04 0.88
N SER A 64 -12.16 0.42 -0.22
CA SER A 64 -11.31 0.24 -1.41
C SER A 64 -10.90 1.58 -2.03
N VAL A 65 -11.83 2.53 -2.13
CA VAL A 65 -11.51 3.90 -2.60
C VAL A 65 -10.58 4.60 -1.59
N MET A 66 -10.92 4.60 -0.30
CA MET A 66 -10.07 5.26 0.72
C MET A 66 -8.66 4.66 0.84
N MET A 67 -8.51 3.35 0.64
CA MET A 67 -7.20 2.69 0.72
C MET A 67 -6.29 3.05 -0.47
N THR A 68 -6.90 3.33 -1.64
CA THR A 68 -6.18 3.64 -2.88
C THR A 68 -5.94 5.15 -3.05
N THR A 69 -6.70 6.01 -2.36
CA THR A 69 -6.44 7.46 -2.35
C THR A 69 -5.10 7.77 -1.72
N LYS A 70 -4.30 8.60 -2.40
CA LYS A 70 -3.03 9.10 -1.87
C LYS A 70 -3.28 10.24 -0.88
N ASP A 71 -2.58 10.19 0.24
CA ASP A 71 -2.60 11.24 1.26
C ASP A 71 -1.65 12.41 0.88
N GLN A 72 -1.52 13.43 1.74
CA GLN A 72 -0.62 14.58 1.55
C GLN A 72 0.84 14.18 1.28
N THR A 73 1.24 12.98 1.71
CA THR A 73 2.57 12.39 1.47
C THR A 73 2.73 11.73 0.10
N ASN A 74 1.71 11.78 -0.78
CA ASN A 74 1.63 11.10 -2.07
C ASN A 74 1.74 9.56 -2.03
N LEU A 75 1.58 8.97 -0.84
CA LEU A 75 1.55 7.52 -0.65
C LEU A 75 0.13 7.06 -0.38
N SER A 76 -0.28 5.96 -1.03
CA SER A 76 -1.50 5.25 -0.67
C SER A 76 -1.23 4.21 0.43
N VAL A 77 -2.28 3.73 1.09
CA VAL A 77 -2.15 2.67 2.10
C VAL A 77 -1.62 1.38 1.46
N VAL A 78 -2.01 1.10 0.21
CA VAL A 78 -1.49 -0.04 -0.57
C VAL A 78 0.02 0.05 -0.75
N ASP A 79 0.55 1.24 -1.06
CA ASP A 79 1.99 1.46 -1.23
C ASP A 79 2.74 1.27 0.10
N GLN A 80 2.15 1.73 1.22
CA GLN A 80 2.72 1.55 2.55
C GLN A 80 2.84 0.07 2.92
N VAL A 81 1.78 -0.71 2.68
CA VAL A 81 1.78 -2.16 2.90
C VAL A 81 2.83 -2.84 2.03
N GLN A 82 2.95 -2.47 0.76
CA GLN A 82 3.98 -3.01 -0.13
C GLN A 82 5.39 -2.71 0.38
N ASN A 83 5.63 -1.49 0.86
CA ASN A 83 6.92 -1.10 1.44
C ASN A 83 7.24 -1.90 2.70
N MET A 84 6.25 -2.16 3.56
CA MET A 84 6.42 -3.01 4.75
C MET A 84 6.77 -4.45 4.37
N VAL A 85 6.08 -5.03 3.38
CA VAL A 85 6.39 -6.39 2.89
C VAL A 85 7.81 -6.45 2.31
N ARG A 86 8.21 -5.44 1.54
CA ARG A 86 9.57 -5.33 1.00
C ARG A 86 10.60 -5.21 2.12
N PHE A 87 10.32 -4.42 3.15
CA PHE A 87 11.19 -4.28 4.32
C PHE A 87 11.36 -5.60 5.07
N ALA A 88 10.24 -6.29 5.36
CA ALA A 88 10.25 -7.58 6.03
C ALA A 88 11.10 -8.63 5.27
N ARG A 89 11.01 -8.65 3.94
CA ARG A 89 11.81 -9.54 3.09
C ARG A 89 13.29 -9.14 2.98
N SER A 90 13.63 -7.89 3.27
CA SER A 90 14.99 -7.36 3.09
C SER A 90 15.85 -7.43 4.35
N GLN A 91 15.32 -7.97 5.47
CA GLN A 91 16.09 -8.11 6.70
C GLN A 91 17.25 -9.10 6.49
N LYS A 92 18.49 -8.59 6.56
CA LYS A 92 19.71 -9.40 6.49
C LYS A 92 20.22 -9.63 7.91
N TYR A 93 20.44 -10.89 8.26
CA TYR A 93 21.10 -11.27 9.51
C TYR A 93 22.62 -11.28 9.29
N TYR A 94 23.33 -10.45 10.05
CA TYR A 94 24.80 -10.41 10.03
C TYR A 94 25.33 -11.02 11.32
N PRO A 95 25.73 -12.31 11.31
CA PRO A 95 26.37 -12.90 12.47
C PRO A 95 27.73 -12.26 12.71
N TYR A 96 27.96 -11.77 13.93
CA TYR A 96 29.27 -11.29 14.34
C TYR A 96 30.14 -12.50 14.70
N ALA A 97 31.10 -12.83 13.83
CA ALA A 97 32.14 -13.79 14.14
C ALA A 97 33.33 -13.03 14.72
N TYR A 98 33.63 -13.25 16.00
CA TYR A 98 34.84 -12.73 16.62
C TYR A 98 36.05 -13.43 16.02
N GLY A 99 36.77 -12.75 15.12
CA GLY A 99 38.08 -13.18 14.66
C GLY A 99 39.11 -12.80 15.72
N ASP A 100 40.01 -13.71 16.06
CA ASP A 100 41.07 -13.44 17.03
C ASP A 100 42.15 -12.55 16.37
N GLU A 101 41.92 -11.24 16.42
CA GLU A 101 42.74 -10.19 15.78
C GLU A 101 44.20 -10.21 16.27
N TRP A 102 44.45 -10.82 17.42
CA TRP A 102 45.68 -10.74 18.18
C TRP A 102 46.60 -11.96 18.00
N ARG A 103 46.20 -12.97 17.21
CA ARG A 103 47.02 -14.17 16.91
C ARG A 103 47.75 -14.13 15.57
N MET A 104 47.86 -12.97 14.94
CA MET A 104 48.70 -12.75 13.75
C MET A 104 50.18 -12.57 14.12
N ASN A 105 50.79 -13.56 14.78
CA ASN A 105 52.24 -13.83 14.71
C ASN A 105 52.60 -15.07 15.53
N LYS A 106 53.03 -16.13 14.84
CA LYS A 106 54.07 -17.03 15.33
C LYS A 106 54.75 -17.72 14.16
#